data_AF-A0A9W9DRP1-F1
#
_entry.id   AF-A0A9W9DRP1-F1
#
_cell.length_a   1.000
_cell.length_b   1.000
_cell.length_c   1.000
_cell.angle_alpha   90.00
_cell.angle_beta   90.00
_cell.angle_gamma   90.00
#
_symmetry.space_group_name_H-M   'P 1'
#
loop_
_entity.id
_entity.type
_entity.pdbx_description
1 polymer ?
#
loop_
_entity_poly.entity_id
_entity_poly.type
_entity_poly.pdbx_seq_one_letter_code
_entity_poly.pdbx_strand_id
1 'polypeptide(L)'
;MHPSIRLFTERVHTPLIRFLGKRSWPSSSETPHAHPFAPPEFRNTNYTQFSKAPDPVSSTPFRTSSESKSGNVFQEFWEAPERLWKPRVHHLEEAEIDAILSGGASVQS
;
A
#
# COMPACT_ATOMS: atom_id res chain seq x y z
N MET A 1 -25.76 49.69 4.06
CA MET A 1 -24.87 48.51 4.20
C MET A 1 -23.49 48.88 3.69
N HIS A 2 -22.49 48.94 4.57
CA HIS A 2 -21.13 49.39 4.21
C HIS A 2 -20.25 48.19 3.81
N PRO A 3 -19.69 48.15 2.60
CA PRO A 3 -18.79 47.07 2.18
C PRO A 3 -17.35 47.45 2.54
N SER A 4 -16.92 47.23 3.77
CA SER A 4 -15.58 47.69 4.23
C SER A 4 -14.67 46.61 4.82
N ILE A 5 -15.04 45.32 4.77
CA ILE A 5 -14.25 44.25 5.41
C ILE A 5 -13.36 43.45 4.44
N ARG A 6 -13.49 43.65 3.11
CA ARG A 6 -12.73 42.83 2.13
C ARG A 6 -11.33 43.34 1.79
N LEU A 7 -10.93 44.53 2.25
CA LEU A 7 -9.64 45.14 1.85
C LEU A 7 -8.47 44.83 2.82
N PHE A 8 -8.73 44.27 3.99
CA PHE A 8 -7.67 44.03 5.00
C PHE A 8 -7.03 42.64 4.95
N THR A 9 -7.54 41.71 4.14
CA THR A 9 -7.00 40.34 4.07
C THR A 9 -5.95 40.14 2.97
N GLU A 10 -5.87 41.04 1.98
CA GLU A 10 -4.95 40.86 0.84
C GLU A 10 -3.49 41.21 1.15
N ARG A 11 -3.20 41.99 2.21
CA ARG A 11 -1.86 42.56 2.44
C ARG A 11 -1.08 41.99 3.64
N VAL A 12 -1.70 41.16 4.47
CA VAL A 12 -1.08 40.70 5.74
C VAL A 12 -0.58 39.26 5.66
N HIS A 13 -1.23 38.39 4.87
CA HIS A 13 -0.83 36.99 4.76
C HIS A 13 -0.88 36.51 3.31
N THR A 14 0.29 36.48 2.67
CA THR A 14 0.47 35.72 1.43
C THR A 14 0.54 34.24 1.78
N PRO A 15 -0.36 33.37 1.23
CA PRO A 15 -0.26 31.94 1.49
C PRO A 15 1.04 31.41 0.88
N LEU A 16 1.82 30.66 1.68
CA LEU A 16 3.06 30.02 1.23
C LEU A 16 2.82 28.98 0.13
N ILE A 17 1.60 28.45 0.05
CA ILE A 17 1.20 27.50 -0.98
C ILE A 17 0.61 28.27 -2.16
N ARG A 18 1.38 28.31 -3.26
CA ARG A 18 0.92 28.86 -4.54
C ARG A 18 0.47 27.71 -5.42
N PHE A 19 -0.81 27.66 -5.75
CA PHE A 19 -1.30 26.72 -6.73
C PHE A 19 -0.78 27.14 -8.11
N LEU A 20 0.30 26.49 -8.56
CA LEU A 20 0.92 26.69 -9.88
C LEU A 20 0.01 26.14 -10.99
N GLY A 21 -1.12 26.81 -11.24
CA GLY A 21 -2.03 26.50 -12.34
C GLY A 21 -2.56 25.05 -12.37
N LYS A 22 -3.08 24.65 -13.54
CA LYS A 22 -3.45 23.25 -13.81
C LYS A 22 -2.17 22.47 -14.03
N ARG A 23 -1.86 21.54 -13.12
CA ARG A 23 -0.79 20.55 -13.30
C ARG A 23 -1.04 19.80 -14.62
N SER A 24 -0.29 20.14 -15.67
CA SER A 24 -0.26 19.38 -16.91
C SER A 24 0.65 18.19 -16.66
N TRP A 25 0.04 17.03 -16.44
CA TRP A 25 0.78 15.78 -16.43
C TRP A 25 1.24 15.51 -17.86
N PRO A 26 2.51 15.11 -18.09
CA PRO A 26 2.94 14.67 -19.40
C PRO A 26 2.02 13.53 -19.85
N SER A 27 1.52 13.61 -21.08
CA SER A 27 0.62 12.60 -21.65
C SER A 27 1.33 11.28 -21.93
N SER A 28 2.65 11.29 -22.03
CA SER A 28 3.49 10.11 -22.25
C SER A 28 4.03 9.60 -20.92
N SER A 29 3.88 8.30 -20.70
CA SER A 29 4.55 7.59 -19.62
C SER A 29 6.06 7.56 -19.87
N GLU A 30 6.84 7.85 -18.83
CA GLU A 30 8.29 7.73 -18.87
C GLU A 30 8.73 6.29 -19.16
N THR A 31 9.79 6.13 -19.95
CA THR A 31 10.36 4.82 -20.25
C THR A 31 11.04 4.23 -19.01
N PRO A 32 10.74 2.98 -18.62
CA PRO A 32 11.43 2.32 -17.51
C PRO A 32 12.95 2.31 -17.73
N HIS A 33 13.71 2.86 -16.79
CA HIS A 33 15.17 2.93 -16.86
C HIS A 33 15.79 2.81 -15.46
N ALA A 34 17.08 2.47 -15.40
CA ALA A 34 17.81 2.39 -14.14
C ALA A 34 17.89 3.74 -13.45
N HIS A 35 17.82 3.73 -12.12
CA HIS A 35 18.11 4.93 -11.32
C HIS A 35 19.56 5.41 -11.58
N PRO A 36 19.83 6.73 -11.61
CA PRO A 36 21.17 7.27 -11.88
C PRO A 36 22.26 6.73 -10.94
N PHE A 37 21.89 6.39 -9.70
CA PHE A 37 22.80 5.80 -8.70
C PHE A 37 22.72 4.27 -8.62
N ALA A 38 22.18 3.60 -9.63
CA ALA A 38 22.18 2.15 -9.67
C ALA A 38 23.63 1.60 -9.71
N PRO A 39 23.88 0.45 -9.06
CA PRO A 39 25.12 -0.31 -9.23
C PRO A 39 25.43 -0.52 -10.72
N PRO A 40 26.72 -0.58 -11.10
CA PRO A 40 27.12 -0.63 -12.51
C PRO A 40 26.53 -1.85 -13.26
N GLU A 41 26.31 -2.95 -12.55
CA GLU A 41 25.73 -4.18 -13.10
C GLU A 41 24.32 -4.00 -13.67
N PHE A 42 23.53 -3.07 -13.12
CA PHE A 42 22.11 -2.94 -13.47
C PHE A 42 21.82 -1.83 -14.47
N ARG A 43 22.77 -0.93 -14.75
CA ARG A 43 22.53 0.26 -15.59
C ARG A 43 22.09 -0.06 -17.02
N ASN A 44 22.57 -1.17 -17.56
CA ASN A 44 22.32 -1.58 -18.95
C ASN A 44 21.24 -2.67 -19.08
N THR A 45 20.52 -2.98 -18.00
CA THR A 45 19.50 -4.03 -18.04
C THR A 45 18.25 -3.55 -18.80
N ASN A 46 17.57 -4.48 -19.48
CA ASN A 46 16.37 -4.15 -20.23
C ASN A 46 15.15 -4.11 -19.31
N TYR A 47 14.81 -2.91 -18.82
CA TYR A 47 13.69 -2.72 -17.90
C TYR A 47 12.30 -2.82 -18.56
N THR A 48 12.22 -2.86 -19.89
CA THR A 48 10.94 -2.99 -20.61
C THR A 48 10.31 -4.38 -20.45
N GLN A 49 11.09 -5.36 -19.99
CA GLN A 49 10.59 -6.70 -19.70
C GLN A 49 9.70 -6.73 -18.43
N PHE A 50 9.94 -5.85 -17.45
CA PHE A 50 9.15 -5.81 -16.21
C PHE A 50 7.75 -5.23 -16.40
N SER A 51 7.54 -4.41 -17.44
CA SER A 51 6.23 -3.89 -17.79
C SER A 51 5.36 -4.90 -18.55
N LYS A 52 5.90 -6.07 -18.92
CA LYS A 52 5.13 -7.14 -19.56
C LYS A 52 4.50 -8.00 -18.46
N ALA A 53 3.24 -8.36 -18.63
CA ALA A 53 2.56 -9.28 -17.73
C ALA A 53 3.39 -10.57 -17.59
N PRO A 54 3.55 -11.11 -16.38
CA PRO A 54 4.38 -12.29 -16.17
C PRO A 54 3.81 -13.49 -16.95
N ASP A 55 4.64 -14.12 -17.78
CA ASP A 55 4.33 -15.41 -18.36
C ASP A 55 4.26 -16.46 -17.22
N PRO A 56 3.23 -17.31 -17.15
CA PRO A 56 2.97 -18.21 -16.01
C PRO A 56 4.00 -19.37 -15.85
N VAL A 57 5.17 -19.32 -16.50
CA VAL A 57 6.04 -20.50 -16.66
C VAL A 57 7.53 -20.29 -16.34
N SER A 58 7.95 -19.13 -15.83
CA SER A 58 9.36 -18.92 -15.48
C SER A 58 9.56 -18.44 -14.03
N SER A 59 9.06 -19.21 -13.09
CA SER A 59 9.62 -19.29 -11.74
C SER A 59 10.38 -20.61 -11.64
N THR A 60 11.70 -20.54 -11.64
CA THR A 60 12.56 -21.71 -11.41
C THR A 60 12.31 -22.18 -9.97
N PRO A 61 11.77 -23.39 -9.73
CA PRO A 61 11.44 -23.81 -8.38
C PRO A 61 12.70 -24.41 -7.73
N PHE A 62 13.12 -23.85 -6.59
CA PHE A 62 13.96 -24.60 -5.67
C PHE A 62 13.09 -25.69 -5.04
N ARG A 63 13.13 -26.90 -5.61
CA ARG A 63 12.41 -28.07 -5.11
C ARG A 63 13.17 -28.69 -3.95
N THR A 64 12.81 -28.34 -2.72
CA THR A 64 13.02 -29.23 -1.58
C THR A 64 11.86 -30.21 -1.51
N SER A 65 12.16 -31.47 -1.75
CA SER A 65 11.25 -32.59 -1.63
C SER A 65 10.79 -32.77 -0.18
N SER A 66 9.52 -32.50 0.11
CA SER A 66 8.83 -33.15 1.21
C SER A 66 7.33 -33.16 0.94
N GLU A 67 6.85 -34.37 0.68
CA GLU A 67 5.46 -34.80 0.75
C GLU A 67 4.78 -34.24 2.02
N SER A 68 3.67 -33.51 1.85
CA SER A 68 2.40 -33.68 2.56
C SER A 68 1.61 -32.38 2.77
N LYS A 69 0.34 -32.46 2.39
CA LYS A 69 -0.76 -31.49 2.54
C LYS A 69 -0.66 -30.22 1.70
N SER A 70 -1.64 -30.09 0.81
CA SER A 70 -2.05 -28.91 0.04
C SER A 70 -2.55 -27.78 0.95
N GLY A 71 -1.71 -27.29 1.86
CA GLY A 71 -1.89 -25.98 2.48
C GLY A 71 -1.29 -24.94 1.55
N ASN A 72 -1.99 -23.82 1.34
CA ASN A 72 -1.42 -22.68 0.61
C ASN A 72 -0.06 -22.32 1.22
N VAL A 73 1.01 -22.62 0.49
CA VAL A 73 2.35 -22.14 0.81
C VAL A 73 2.39 -20.70 0.33
N PHE A 74 2.25 -19.75 1.26
CA PHE A 74 2.36 -18.33 0.97
C PHE A 74 3.73 -18.04 0.36
N GLN A 75 3.76 -17.30 -0.74
CA GLN A 75 4.98 -17.08 -1.52
C GLN A 75 5.81 -15.92 -0.96
N GLU A 76 5.15 -14.92 -0.39
CA GLU A 76 5.79 -13.70 0.10
C GLU A 76 5.65 -13.57 1.62
N PHE A 77 6.69 -13.03 2.27
CA PHE A 77 6.71 -12.77 3.72
C PHE A 77 5.55 -11.86 4.19
N TRP A 78 5.02 -11.02 3.29
CA TRP A 78 3.94 -10.07 3.56
C TRP A 78 2.55 -10.62 3.22
N GLU A 79 2.47 -11.83 2.67
CA GLU A 79 1.21 -12.45 2.30
C GLU A 79 0.55 -13.04 3.56
N ALA A 80 -0.47 -12.34 4.07
CA ALA A 80 -1.22 -12.82 5.23
C ALA A 80 -2.31 -13.83 4.77
N PRO A 81 -2.55 -14.91 5.54
CA PRO A 81 -3.62 -15.84 5.25
C PRO A 81 -4.99 -15.19 5.09
N GLU A 82 -5.78 -15.62 4.09
CA GLU A 82 -7.12 -15.07 3.83
C GLU A 82 -8.04 -15.09 5.06
N ARG A 83 -7.88 -16.09 5.94
CA ARG A 83 -8.62 -16.20 7.20
C ARG A 83 -8.43 -14.99 8.13
N LEU A 84 -7.32 -14.27 8.01
CA LEU A 84 -7.04 -13.06 8.79
C LEU A 84 -7.69 -11.81 8.18
N TRP A 85 -7.98 -11.82 6.88
CA TRP A 85 -8.64 -10.70 6.19
C TRP A 85 -10.15 -10.86 6.11
N LYS A 86 -10.65 -12.10 6.14
CA LYS A 86 -12.07 -12.44 6.08
C LYS A 86 -12.47 -13.12 7.40
N PRO A 87 -12.64 -12.36 8.50
CA PRO A 87 -13.04 -12.93 9.77
C PRO A 87 -14.42 -13.60 9.60
N ARG A 88 -14.57 -14.79 10.17
CA ARG A 88 -15.83 -15.55 10.09
C ARG A 88 -17.00 -14.83 10.78
N VAL A 89 -16.68 -13.99 11.76
CA VAL A 89 -17.62 -13.22 12.55
C VAL A 89 -17.28 -11.74 12.36
N HIS A 90 -18.22 -10.98 11.84
CA HIS A 90 -18.07 -9.54 11.59
C HIS A 90 -18.66 -8.66 12.71
N HIS A 91 -19.43 -9.26 13.62
CA HIS A 91 -20.12 -8.57 14.71
C HIS A 91 -19.74 -9.25 16.02
N LEU A 92 -19.21 -8.48 16.97
CA LEU A 92 -18.90 -8.97 18.31
C LEU A 92 -20.12 -8.80 19.20
N GLU A 93 -20.41 -9.79 20.03
CA GLU A 93 -21.46 -9.68 21.05
C GLU A 93 -20.97 -8.80 22.21
N GLU A 94 -21.90 -8.14 22.94
CA GLU A 94 -21.53 -7.24 24.05
C GLU A 94 -20.70 -7.95 25.13
N ALA A 95 -21.01 -9.22 25.42
CA ALA A 95 -20.23 -10.04 26.35
C ALA A 95 -18.79 -10.29 25.87
N GLU A 96 -18.59 -10.45 24.56
CA GLU A 96 -17.24 -10.62 23.98
C GLU A 96 -16.47 -9.29 24.03
N ILE A 97 -17.14 -8.18 23.74
CA ILE A 97 -16.56 -6.83 23.83
C ILE A 97 -16.09 -6.57 25.27
N ASP A 98 -16.94 -6.85 26.26
CA ASP A 98 -16.59 -6.69 27.67
C ASP A 98 -15.46 -7.62 28.10
N ALA A 99 -15.44 -8.87 27.62
CA ALA A 99 -14.35 -9.80 27.90
C ALA A 99 -13.01 -9.30 27.32
N ILE A 100 -13.02 -8.73 26.10
CA ILE A 100 -11.84 -8.14 25.46
C ILE A 100 -11.37 -6.90 26.23
N LEU A 101 -12.29 -5.97 26.54
CA LEU A 101 -11.97 -4.72 27.23
C LEU A 101 -11.53 -4.94 28.68
N SER A 102 -12.10 -5.95 29.34
CA SER A 102 -11.70 -6.37 30.68
C SER A 102 -10.38 -7.16 30.68
N GLY A 103 -9.83 -7.50 29.51
CA GLY A 103 -8.64 -8.33 29.41
C GLY A 103 -8.84 -9.76 29.93
N GLY A 104 -10.08 -10.26 29.89
CA GLY A 104 -10.47 -11.58 30.40
C GLY A 104 -10.75 -11.64 31.91
N ALA A 105 -10.71 -10.53 32.64
CA ALA A 105 -10.87 -10.53 34.10
C ALA A 105 -12.33 -10.71 34.56
N SER A 106 -13.33 -10.36 33.75
CA SER A 106 -14.76 -10.40 34.10
C SER A 106 -15.43 -11.78 34.01
N VAL A 107 -14.77 -12.79 33.42
CA VAL A 107 -15.38 -14.11 33.13
C VAL A 107 -15.18 -15.12 34.28
N GLN A 108 -14.39 -14.79 35.32
CA GLN A 108 -13.99 -15.73 36.39
C GLN A 108 -14.70 -15.57 37.76
N SER A 109 -15.89 -14.96 37.86
CA SER A 109 -16.62 -14.90 39.15
C SER A 109 -17.84 -15.80 39.22
#